data_AF-A0A7Y0HAC8-F1
#
_entry.id   AF-A0A7Y0HAC8-F1
#
_cell.length_a   1.000
_cell.length_b   1.000
_cell.length_c   1.000
_cell.angle_alpha   90.00
_cell.angle_beta   90.00
_cell.angle_gamma   90.00
#
_symmetry.space_group_name_H-M   'P 1'
#
loop_
_entity.id
_entity.type
_entity.pdbx_description
1 polymer ?
#
loop_
_entity_poly.entity_id
_entity_poly.type
_entity_poly.pdbx_seq_one_letter_code
_entity_poly.pdbx_strand_id
1 'polypeptide(L)'
;MHQYTEFCRKTLFKHKTLAEQARYLLGCKITTRKAVQGLEPCLQAVVSDFQLPVYSQGDEKQTIQKAVLWLKEHASTEQEI
;
A
#
# COMPACT_ATOMS: atom_id res chain seq x y z
N MET A 1 8.36 -11.50 15.79
CA MET A 1 7.83 -10.13 15.61
C MET A 1 8.22 -9.69 14.22
N HIS A 2 7.27 -9.39 13.32
CA HIS A 2 7.61 -8.85 12.00
C HIS A 2 8.10 -7.41 12.20
N GLN A 3 9.39 -7.18 12.04
CA GLN A 3 9.99 -5.86 12.15
C GLN A 3 9.70 -5.13 10.84
N TYR A 4 8.68 -4.28 10.86
CA TYR A 4 8.34 -3.46 9.69
C TYR A 4 9.43 -2.39 9.49
N THR A 5 9.80 -2.16 8.24
CA THR A 5 10.71 -1.07 7.90
C THR A 5 10.02 0.27 8.14
N GLU A 6 10.74 1.25 8.68
CA GLU A 6 10.23 2.62 8.73
C GLU A 6 10.06 3.16 7.32
N PHE A 7 8.86 3.67 7.04
CA PHE A 7 8.54 4.26 5.75
C PHE A 7 9.32 5.57 5.57
N CYS A 8 10.12 5.61 4.51
CA CYS A 8 10.86 6.79 4.11
C CYS A 8 10.49 7.17 2.68
N ARG A 9 9.85 8.34 2.53
CA ARG A 9 9.47 8.90 1.23
C ARG A 9 10.67 9.02 0.30
N LYS A 10 11.84 9.46 0.81
CA LYS A 10 13.06 9.56 0.00
C LYS A 10 13.48 8.22 -0.60
N THR A 11 13.35 7.13 0.16
CA THR A 11 13.67 5.77 -0.31
C THR A 11 12.68 5.33 -1.37
N LEU A 12 11.37 5.55 -1.14
CA LEU A 12 10.34 5.26 -2.13
C LEU A 12 10.62 5.93 -3.48
N PHE A 13 10.85 7.24 -3.48
CA PHE A 13 11.12 8.00 -4.71
C PHE A 13 12.53 7.76 -5.30
N LYS A 14 13.42 7.05 -4.58
CA LYS A 14 14.73 6.63 -5.09
C LYS A 14 14.61 5.40 -6.00
N HIS A 15 13.60 4.57 -5.79
CA HIS A 15 13.31 3.42 -6.65
C HIS A 15 12.76 3.91 -7.99
N LYS A 16 13.36 3.42 -9.09
CA LYS A 16 13.02 3.88 -10.44
C LYS A 16 11.79 3.17 -11.00
N THR A 17 11.53 1.94 -10.58
CA THR A 17 10.40 1.15 -11.07
C THR A 17 9.29 1.08 -10.04
N LEU A 18 8.05 1.00 -10.53
CA LEU A 18 6.87 0.83 -9.69
C LEU A 18 6.93 -0.46 -8.87
N ALA A 19 7.58 -1.50 -9.42
CA ALA A 19 7.74 -2.76 -8.72
C ALA A 19 8.68 -2.67 -7.53
N GLU A 20 9.82 -1.99 -7.67
CA GLU A 20 10.72 -1.71 -6.54
C GLU A 20 10.02 -0.86 -5.47
N GLN A 21 9.27 0.16 -5.88
CA GLN A 21 8.46 0.97 -4.96
C GLN A 21 7.44 0.11 -4.22
N ALA A 22 6.75 -0.78 -4.92
CA ALA A 22 5.76 -1.67 -4.33
C ALA A 22 6.39 -2.68 -3.36
N ARG A 23 7.56 -3.26 -3.70
CA ARG A 23 8.34 -4.13 -2.80
C ARG A 23 8.78 -3.40 -1.54
N TYR A 24 9.24 -2.16 -1.66
CA TYR A 24 9.60 -1.34 -0.50
C TYR A 24 8.39 -1.07 0.40
N LEU A 25 7.24 -0.71 -0.19
CA LEU A 25 5.99 -0.50 0.54
C LEU A 25 5.49 -1.77 1.24
N LEU A 26 5.68 -2.95 0.64
CA LEU A 26 5.35 -4.25 1.26
C LEU A 26 6.19 -4.54 2.52
N GLY A 27 7.43 -4.04 2.57
CA GLY A 27 8.28 -4.14 3.77
C GLY A 27 7.88 -3.15 4.86
N CYS A 28 7.15 -2.09 4.51
CA CYS A 28 6.69 -1.08 5.43
C CYS A 28 5.39 -1.50 6.15
N LYS A 29 5.09 -0.84 7.28
CA LYS A 29 3.82 -1.07 7.98
C LYS A 29 2.68 -0.43 7.21
N ILE A 30 1.84 -1.26 6.61
CA ILE A 30 0.58 -0.83 5.98
C ILE A 30 -0.48 -0.69 7.07
N THR A 31 -1.08 0.48 7.15
CA THR A 31 -2.19 0.79 8.03
C THR A 31 -3.41 1.22 7.22
N THR A 32 -4.53 1.48 7.89
CA THR A 32 -5.71 2.03 7.22
C THR A 32 -6.05 3.39 7.80
N ARG A 33 -6.75 4.19 7.01
CA ARG A 33 -7.29 5.47 7.42
C ARG A 33 -8.75 5.53 6.99
N LYS A 34 -9.57 6.19 7.80
CA LYS A 34 -10.95 6.54 7.40
C LYS A 34 -10.90 7.53 6.24
N ALA A 35 -11.51 7.14 5.13
CA ALA A 35 -11.70 7.94 3.93
C ALA A 35 -13.19 7.98 3.60
N VAL A 36 -13.58 8.82 2.65
CA VAL A 36 -14.95 8.86 2.13
C VAL A 36 -14.85 8.73 0.62
N GLN A 37 -15.49 7.71 0.07
CA GLN A 37 -15.57 7.52 -1.38
C GLN A 37 -16.97 7.94 -1.83
N GLY A 38 -17.06 9.10 -2.48
CA GLY A 38 -18.34 9.73 -2.81
C GLY A 38 -19.07 10.21 -1.57
N LEU A 39 -20.13 9.50 -1.17
CA LEU A 39 -20.96 9.82 0.01
C LEU A 39 -20.86 8.76 1.12
N GLU A 40 -20.11 7.68 0.90
CA GLU A 40 -20.03 6.55 1.84
C GLU A 40 -18.69 6.51 2.59
N PRO A 41 -18.70 6.31 3.93
CA PRO A 41 -17.48 6.15 4.70
C PRO A 41 -16.79 4.84 4.34
N CYS A 42 -15.51 4.91 4.02
CA CYS A 42 -14.69 3.78 3.61
C CYS A 42 -13.35 3.79 4.37
N LEU A 43 -12.58 2.73 4.23
CA LEU A 43 -11.18 2.67 4.66
C LEU A 43 -10.27 2.72 3.44
N GLN A 44 -9.29 3.60 3.51
CA GLN A 44 -8.20 3.69 2.55
C GLN A 44 -6.94 3.09 3.16
N ALA A 45 -6.22 2.28 2.38
CA ALA A 45 -4.93 1.78 2.78
C ALA A 45 -3.87 2.88 2.70
N VAL A 46 -3.03 2.98 3.72
CA VAL A 46 -1.96 3.97 3.79
C VAL A 46 -0.68 3.33 4.32
N VAL A 47 0.45 3.81 3.86
CA VAL A 47 1.77 3.43 4.37
C VAL A 47 2.38 4.67 4.98
N SER A 48 2.27 4.79 6.31
CA SER A 48 2.63 6.01 7.03
C SER A 48 1.90 7.23 6.43
N ASP A 49 2.59 8.14 5.74
CA ASP A 49 2.00 9.33 5.08
C ASP A 49 1.59 9.08 3.61
N PHE A 50 1.93 7.93 3.03
CA PHE A 50 1.64 7.62 1.63
C PHE A 50 0.28 6.94 1.48
N GLN A 51 -0.59 7.51 0.65
CA GLN A 51 -1.92 6.98 0.40
C GLN A 51 -1.91 6.00 -0.78
N LEU A 52 -2.36 4.77 -0.55
CA LEU A 52 -2.52 3.80 -1.62
C LEU A 52 -3.88 4.02 -2.30
N PRO A 53 -4.00 3.76 -3.61
CA PRO A 53 -5.26 3.83 -4.35
C PRO A 53 -6.14 2.59 -4.07
N VAL A 54 -6.13 2.10 -2.83
CA VAL A 54 -6.87 0.92 -2.40
C VAL A 54 -7.87 1.34 -1.33
N TYR A 55 -9.13 1.18 -1.67
CA TYR A 55 -10.26 1.50 -0.81
C TYR A 55 -11.07 0.23 -0.54
N SER A 56 -11.60 0.12 0.67
CA SER A 56 -12.54 -0.94 1.02
C SER A 56 -13.60 -0.39 1.96
N GLN A 57 -14.85 -0.81 1.74
CA GLN A 57 -15.95 -0.58 2.69
C GLN A 57 -15.98 -1.63 3.82
N GLY A 58 -15.17 -2.69 3.71
CA GLY A 58 -15.02 -3.71 4.75
C GLY A 58 -14.06 -3.29 5.88
N ASP A 59 -13.70 -4.24 6.74
CA ASP A 59 -12.80 -4.02 7.87
C ASP A 59 -11.37 -3.59 7.49
N GLU A 60 -10.65 -3.06 8.48
CA GLU A 60 -9.24 -2.69 8.35
C GLU A 60 -8.37 -3.84 7.84
N LYS A 61 -8.63 -5.06 8.33
CA LYS A 61 -7.90 -6.27 7.90
C LYS A 61 -8.08 -6.56 6.40
N GLN A 62 -9.30 -6.44 5.89
CA GLN A 62 -9.58 -6.67 4.47
C GLN A 62 -8.90 -5.60 3.60
N THR A 63 -8.93 -4.35 4.06
CA THR A 63 -8.29 -3.21 3.39
C THR A 63 -6.78 -3.41 3.32
N ILE A 64 -6.14 -3.83 4.42
CA ILE A 64 -4.71 -4.14 4.46
C ILE A 64 -4.40 -5.33 3.54
N GLN A 65 -5.21 -6.40 3.56
CA GLN A 65 -5.00 -7.54 2.67
C GLN A 65 -5.09 -7.17 1.19
N LYS A 66 -6.10 -6.36 0.81
CA LYS A 66 -6.21 -5.82 -0.55
C LYS A 66 -5.02 -4.96 -0.92
N ALA A 67 -4.53 -4.13 0.00
CA ALA A 67 -3.36 -3.30 -0.23
C ALA A 67 -2.09 -4.13 -0.43
N VAL A 68 -1.90 -5.16 0.39
CA VAL A 68 -0.79 -6.11 0.25
C VAL A 68 -0.88 -6.85 -1.08
N LEU A 69 -2.06 -7.31 -1.49
CA LEU A 69 -2.25 -7.97 -2.79
C LEU A 69 -1.94 -7.02 -3.95
N TRP A 70 -2.52 -5.82 -3.94
CA TRP A 70 -2.28 -4.79 -4.95
C TRP A 70 -0.79 -4.49 -5.09
N LEU A 71 -0.09 -4.29 -3.97
CA LEU A 71 1.35 -4.07 -3.97
C LEU A 71 2.13 -5.29 -4.47
N LYS A 72 1.73 -6.52 -4.13
CA LYS A 72 2.36 -7.74 -4.63
C LYS A 72 2.17 -7.90 -6.14
N GLU A 73 0.99 -7.58 -6.65
CA GLU A 73 0.72 -7.58 -8.09
C GLU A 73 1.66 -6.59 -8.77
N HIS A 74 1.69 -5.32 -8.34
CA HIS A 74 2.57 -4.29 -8.93
C HIS A 74 4.06 -4.59 -8.75
N ALA A 75 4.45 -5.29 -7.68
CA ALA A 75 5.81 -5.78 -7.45
C ALA A 75 6.22 -6.94 -8.38
N SER A 76 5.23 -7.64 -8.96
CA SER A 76 5.40 -8.77 -9.86
C SER A 76 5.08 -8.43 -11.32
N THR A 77 4.35 -7.35 -11.62
CA THR A 77 4.04 -6.89 -12.99
C THR A 77 5.27 -6.39 -13.78
N GLU A 78 6.50 -6.60 -13.28
CA GLU A 78 7.73 -6.53 -14.09
C GLU A 78 7.90 -7.74 -15.05
N GLN A 79 6.84 -8.54 -15.26
CA GLN A 79 6.76 -9.51 -16.35
C GLN A 79 5.49 -9.26 -17.15
N GLU A 80 5.64 -8.60 -18.30
CA GLU A 80 5.48 -9.21 -19.62
C GLU A 80 5.78 -8.15 -20.69
N ILE A 81 6.84 -8.40 -21.47
CA ILE A 81 7.19 -7.75 -22.73
C ILE A 81 6.54 -8.59 -23.83
#